data_AF-A0A7S3MRN0-F1
#
_entry.id   AF-A0A7S3MRN0-F1
#
_cell.length_a   1.000
_cell.length_b   1.000
_cell.length_c   1.000
_cell.angle_alpha   90.00
_cell.angle_beta   90.00
_cell.angle_gamma   90.00
#
_symmetry.space_group_name_H-M   'P 1'
#
loop_
_entity.id
_entity.type
_entity.pdbx_description
1 polymer ?
#
loop_
_entity_poly.entity_id
_entity_poly.type
_entity_poly.pdbx_seq_one_letter_code
_entity_poly.pdbx_strand_id
1 'polypeptide(L)'
;FLEKQKKLLEEGKSYECGINIINRTKRYLAQNKHQEASELSLNGSSLLLKHDNSEAAKQLLDMTIKAAEHVTPDFEQVEYVYNLLRSPEDSNFLKQLAKNCKDSRIFGLVARALDDEGNLGQALVYWVAGSNLREIVRTLQILIDRGYPSETDLFVSRCVFLLLGFKNLDLAKRVLDQFRYLDTPLMNFSKFLVEALASEQCNLIEYLKENYQPSLKRDPHLEKYIAKVEKVYLGKETSQSIFRLLG
;
A
#
# COMPACT_ATOMS: atom_id res chain seq x y z
N PHE A 1 1.10 -16.20 -29.54
CA PHE A 1 -0.08 -15.33 -29.74
C PHE A 1 0.33 -13.87 -29.90
N LEU A 2 1.05 -13.29 -28.93
CA LEU A 2 1.50 -11.90 -28.96
C LEU A 2 2.34 -11.54 -30.20
N GLU A 3 3.19 -12.43 -30.71
CA GLU A 3 3.93 -12.19 -31.97
C GLU A 3 3.01 -11.90 -33.17
N LYS A 4 1.83 -12.52 -33.24
CA LYS A 4 0.85 -12.19 -34.28
C LYS A 4 0.21 -10.82 -34.07
N GLN A 5 0.07 -10.39 -32.81
CA GLN A 5 -0.48 -9.09 -32.46
C GLN A 5 0.52 -7.95 -32.73
N LYS A 6 1.82 -8.19 -32.52
CA LYS A 6 2.89 -7.26 -32.90
C LYS A 6 2.87 -6.94 -34.39
N LYS A 7 2.68 -7.94 -35.25
CA LYS A 7 2.52 -7.73 -36.70
C LYS A 7 1.33 -6.85 -37.06
N LEU A 8 0.19 -7.01 -36.37
CA LEU A 8 -0.97 -6.12 -36.57
C LEU A 8 -0.64 -4.67 -36.20
N LEU A 9 0.18 -4.45 -35.17
CA LEU A 9 0.62 -3.11 -34.78
C LEU A 9 1.57 -2.49 -35.82
N GLU A 10 2.47 -3.29 -36.41
CA GLU A 10 3.32 -2.87 -37.54
C GLU A 10 2.48 -2.47 -38.77
N GLU A 11 1.33 -3.11 -38.96
CA GLU A 11 0.34 -2.77 -39.98
C GLU A 11 -0.60 -1.60 -39.61
N GLY A 12 -0.40 -0.97 -38.44
CA GLY A 12 -1.25 0.13 -37.96
C GLY A 12 -2.61 -0.28 -37.39
N LYS A 13 -2.88 -1.58 -37.25
CA LYS A 13 -4.16 -2.16 -36.78
C LYS A 13 -4.21 -2.28 -35.25
N SER A 14 -4.02 -1.13 -34.58
CA SER A 14 -3.95 -1.06 -33.11
C SER A 14 -5.28 -1.40 -32.43
N TYR A 15 -6.40 -1.05 -33.06
CA TYR A 15 -7.74 -1.35 -32.55
C TYR A 15 -8.03 -2.85 -32.54
N GLU A 16 -7.78 -3.55 -33.66
CA GLU A 16 -7.97 -4.99 -33.80
C GLU A 16 -7.04 -5.77 -32.87
N CYS A 17 -5.79 -5.31 -32.73
CA CYS A 17 -4.83 -5.84 -31.76
C CYS A 17 -5.42 -5.79 -30.34
N GLY A 18 -5.95 -4.63 -29.93
CA GLY A 18 -6.58 -4.44 -28.62
C GLY A 18 -7.74 -5.41 -28.39
N ILE A 19 -8.69 -5.49 -29.33
CA ILE A 19 -9.84 -6.40 -29.25
C ILE A 19 -9.39 -7.86 -29.11
N ASN A 20 -8.41 -8.29 -29.89
CA ASN A 20 -7.92 -9.66 -29.87
C ASN A 20 -7.33 -10.05 -28.51
N ILE A 21 -6.51 -9.17 -27.93
CA ILE A 21 -5.88 -9.40 -26.63
C ILE A 21 -6.94 -9.39 -25.52
N ILE A 22 -7.87 -8.43 -25.54
CA ILE A 22 -9.00 -8.34 -24.60
C ILE A 22 -9.82 -9.63 -24.62
N ASN A 23 -10.24 -10.08 -25.79
CA ASN A 23 -11.08 -11.27 -25.92
C ASN A 23 -10.34 -12.55 -25.50
N ARG A 24 -9.03 -12.63 -25.72
CA ARG A 24 -8.21 -13.76 -25.24
C ARG A 24 -8.08 -13.73 -23.73
N THR A 25 -7.84 -12.57 -23.13
CA THR A 25 -7.72 -12.39 -21.68
C THR A 25 -9.04 -12.72 -20.97
N LYS A 26 -10.18 -12.23 -21.49
CA LYS A 26 -11.52 -12.59 -20.98
C LYS A 26 -11.76 -14.10 -20.97
N ARG A 27 -11.32 -14.81 -22.02
CA ARG A 27 -11.42 -16.28 -22.08
C ARG A 27 -10.54 -16.96 -21.03
N TYR A 28 -9.34 -16.46 -20.76
CA TYR A 28 -8.50 -17.01 -19.69
C TYR A 28 -9.13 -16.79 -18.31
N LEU A 29 -9.67 -15.60 -18.03
CA LEU A 29 -10.42 -15.36 -16.79
C LEU A 29 -11.62 -16.31 -16.66
N ALA A 30 -12.41 -16.48 -17.71
CA ALA A 30 -13.55 -17.41 -17.71
C ALA A 30 -13.17 -18.89 -17.51
N GLN A 31 -11.91 -19.24 -17.80
CA GLN A 31 -11.35 -20.58 -17.62
C GLN A 31 -10.59 -20.71 -16.28
N ASN A 32 -10.65 -19.71 -15.39
CA ASN A 32 -9.86 -19.62 -14.15
C ASN A 32 -8.34 -19.70 -14.36
N LYS A 33 -7.86 -19.35 -15.56
CA LYS A 33 -6.45 -19.26 -15.91
C LYS A 33 -5.91 -17.89 -15.52
N HIS A 34 -5.89 -17.62 -14.22
CA HIS A 34 -5.59 -16.29 -13.68
C HIS A 34 -4.14 -15.85 -13.94
N GLN A 35 -3.19 -16.78 -13.92
CA GLN A 35 -1.79 -16.50 -14.22
C GLN A 35 -1.63 -16.05 -15.68
N GLU A 36 -2.17 -16.84 -16.63
CA GLU A 36 -2.09 -16.52 -18.05
C GLU A 36 -2.90 -15.26 -18.39
N ALA A 37 -4.00 -15.00 -17.67
CA ALA A 37 -4.76 -13.76 -17.81
C ALA A 37 -3.92 -12.55 -17.37
N SER A 38 -3.28 -12.61 -16.19
CA SER A 38 -2.42 -11.56 -15.64
C SER A 38 -1.23 -11.25 -16.55
N GLU A 39 -0.52 -12.29 -17.01
CA GLU A 39 0.61 -12.15 -17.92
C GLU A 39 0.18 -11.54 -19.26
N LEU A 40 -0.92 -12.02 -19.84
CA LEU A 40 -1.39 -11.52 -21.13
C LEU A 40 -1.90 -10.08 -21.03
N SER A 41 -2.62 -9.74 -19.96
CA SER A 41 -3.15 -8.40 -19.77
C SER A 41 -2.05 -7.38 -19.55
N LEU A 42 -1.04 -7.68 -18.74
CA LEU A 42 0.09 -6.78 -18.50
C LEU A 42 0.96 -6.60 -19.76
N ASN A 43 1.31 -7.69 -20.44
CA ASN A 43 2.06 -7.62 -21.69
C ASN A 43 1.28 -6.86 -22.77
N GLY A 44 -0.02 -7.15 -22.89
CA GLY A 44 -0.91 -6.48 -23.83
C GLY A 44 -1.07 -4.99 -23.54
N SER A 45 -1.23 -4.60 -22.27
CA SER A 45 -1.32 -3.20 -21.85
C SER A 45 -0.06 -2.43 -22.25
N SER A 46 1.12 -3.00 -21.97
CA SER A 46 2.38 -2.35 -22.34
C SER A 46 2.55 -2.16 -23.85
N LEU A 47 2.09 -3.12 -24.65
CA LEU A 47 2.09 -3.01 -26.11
C LEU A 47 1.14 -1.90 -26.57
N LEU A 48 -0.09 -1.88 -26.08
CA LEU A 48 -1.12 -0.93 -26.53
C LEU A 48 -0.81 0.51 -26.11
N LEU A 49 -0.23 0.72 -24.92
CA LEU A 49 0.21 2.03 -24.46
C LEU A 49 1.29 2.64 -25.35
N LYS A 50 2.18 1.81 -25.92
CA LYS A 50 3.22 2.28 -26.86
C LYS A 50 2.68 2.69 -28.22
N HIS A 51 1.47 2.25 -28.57
CA HIS A 51 0.81 2.53 -29.84
C HIS A 51 -0.44 3.41 -29.66
N ASP A 52 -0.42 4.27 -28.63
CA ASP A 52 -1.44 5.26 -28.29
C ASP A 52 -2.88 4.71 -28.17
N ASN A 53 -3.02 3.41 -27.85
CA ASN A 53 -4.32 2.77 -27.60
C ASN A 53 -4.56 2.60 -26.09
N SER A 54 -4.65 3.73 -25.41
CA SER A 54 -4.78 3.80 -23.95
C SER A 54 -6.09 3.22 -23.44
N GLU A 55 -7.18 3.28 -24.22
CA GLU A 55 -8.48 2.74 -23.81
C GLU A 55 -8.44 1.20 -23.69
N ALA A 56 -7.93 0.51 -24.72
CA ALA A 56 -7.80 -0.93 -24.67
C ALA A 56 -6.79 -1.38 -23.61
N ALA A 57 -5.71 -0.60 -23.39
CA ALA A 57 -4.78 -0.85 -22.30
C ALA A 57 -5.46 -0.76 -20.92
N LYS A 58 -6.25 0.29 -20.65
CA LYS A 58 -6.99 0.43 -19.38
C LYS A 58 -7.94 -0.74 -19.12
N GLN A 59 -8.64 -1.23 -20.16
CA GLN A 59 -9.48 -2.43 -20.02
C GLN A 59 -8.68 -3.69 -19.65
N LEU A 60 -7.45 -3.84 -20.14
CA LEU A 60 -6.57 -4.94 -19.76
C LEU A 60 -6.02 -4.76 -18.33
N LEU A 61 -5.75 -3.53 -17.89
CA LEU A 61 -5.39 -3.25 -16.51
C LEU A 61 -6.50 -3.65 -15.53
N ASP A 62 -7.76 -3.38 -15.86
CA ASP A 62 -8.92 -3.86 -15.08
C ASP A 62 -8.97 -5.40 -14.99
N MET A 63 -8.60 -6.09 -16.09
CA MET A 63 -8.50 -7.55 -16.08
C MET A 63 -7.34 -8.06 -15.25
N THR A 64 -6.24 -7.31 -15.18
CA THR A 64 -5.10 -7.60 -14.30
C THR A 64 -5.53 -7.50 -12.84
N ILE A 65 -6.28 -6.45 -12.47
CA ILE A 65 -6.83 -6.28 -11.11
C ILE A 65 -7.73 -7.47 -10.73
N LYS A 66 -8.59 -7.93 -11.65
CA LYS A 66 -9.44 -9.11 -11.42
C LYS A 66 -8.63 -10.39 -11.26
N ALA A 67 -7.61 -10.61 -12.10
CA ALA A 67 -6.71 -11.75 -11.95
C ALA A 67 -5.96 -11.71 -10.60
N ALA A 68 -5.61 -10.51 -10.13
CA ALA A 68 -4.86 -10.30 -8.90
C ALA A 68 -5.58 -10.74 -7.61
N GLU A 69 -6.89 -11.05 -7.68
CA GLU A 69 -7.63 -11.68 -6.59
C GLU A 69 -7.16 -13.12 -6.32
N HIS A 70 -6.54 -13.76 -7.31
CA HIS A 70 -6.16 -15.17 -7.28
C HIS A 70 -4.66 -15.42 -7.49
N VAL A 71 -3.96 -14.50 -8.15
CA VAL A 71 -2.52 -14.61 -8.42
C VAL A 71 -1.79 -13.31 -8.09
N THR A 72 -0.51 -13.39 -7.75
CA THR A 72 0.32 -12.18 -7.64
C THR A 72 0.87 -11.85 -9.04
N PRO A 73 0.59 -10.65 -9.59
CA PRO A 73 1.16 -10.24 -10.86
C PRO A 73 2.68 -10.11 -10.81
N ASP A 74 3.33 -10.26 -11.96
CA ASP A 74 4.76 -9.99 -12.10
C ASP A 74 5.07 -8.52 -11.81
N PHE A 75 5.92 -8.27 -10.82
CA PHE A 75 6.15 -6.93 -10.29
C PHE A 75 6.86 -6.05 -11.31
N GLU A 76 7.88 -6.58 -11.97
CA GLU A 76 8.70 -5.90 -12.95
C GLU A 76 7.85 -5.44 -14.13
N GLN A 77 6.92 -6.28 -14.57
CA GLN A 77 5.96 -5.92 -15.61
C GLN A 77 4.92 -4.90 -15.13
N VAL A 78 4.46 -4.97 -13.86
CA VAL A 78 3.57 -3.94 -13.27
C VAL A 78 4.27 -2.59 -13.23
N GLU A 79 5.51 -2.53 -12.73
CA GLU A 79 6.31 -1.29 -12.67
C GLU A 79 6.54 -0.72 -14.07
N TYR A 80 6.88 -1.59 -15.03
CA TYR A 80 7.08 -1.19 -16.41
C TYR A 80 5.80 -0.61 -17.04
N VAL A 81 4.65 -1.26 -16.87
CA VAL A 81 3.38 -0.74 -17.37
C VAL A 81 3.01 0.58 -16.70
N TYR A 82 3.22 0.69 -15.39
CA TYR A 82 2.98 1.94 -14.66
C TYR A 82 3.87 3.09 -15.17
N ASN A 83 5.13 2.84 -15.49
CA ASN A 83 6.02 3.87 -16.06
C ASN A 83 5.63 4.31 -17.48
N LEU A 84 4.82 3.50 -18.20
CA LEU A 84 4.27 3.89 -19.51
C LEU A 84 2.97 4.71 -19.38
N LEU A 85 2.32 4.66 -18.22
CA LEU A 85 1.13 5.44 -17.92
C LEU A 85 1.52 6.92 -17.76
N ARG A 86 0.70 7.82 -18.32
CA ARG A 86 1.04 9.25 -18.48
C ARG A 86 0.17 10.17 -17.63
N SER A 87 -0.83 9.64 -16.91
CA SER A 87 -1.78 10.42 -16.11
C SER A 87 -1.62 10.14 -14.61
N PRO A 88 -1.75 11.15 -13.73
CA PRO A 88 -1.85 10.94 -12.28
C PRO A 88 -3.00 9.99 -11.88
N GLU A 89 -4.08 9.94 -12.66
CA GLU A 89 -5.24 9.04 -12.43
C GLU A 89 -4.86 7.56 -12.48
N ASP A 90 -3.70 7.24 -13.07
CA ASP A 90 -3.18 5.89 -13.23
C ASP A 90 -2.66 5.30 -11.90
N SER A 91 -2.49 6.10 -10.85
CA SER A 91 -2.19 5.58 -9.49
C SER A 91 -3.36 4.79 -8.89
N ASN A 92 -4.60 5.02 -9.37
CA ASN A 92 -5.77 4.24 -8.96
C ASN A 92 -5.67 2.76 -9.36
N PHE A 93 -5.08 2.46 -10.52
CA PHE A 93 -4.80 1.08 -10.94
C PHE A 93 -3.91 0.39 -9.90
N LEU A 94 -2.81 1.02 -9.49
CA LEU A 94 -1.89 0.46 -8.50
C LEU A 94 -2.58 0.27 -7.14
N LYS A 95 -3.41 1.22 -6.69
CA LYS A 95 -4.15 1.11 -5.42
C LYS A 95 -5.09 -0.10 -5.41
N GLN A 96 -5.85 -0.28 -6.49
CA GLN A 96 -6.75 -1.42 -6.64
C GLN A 96 -5.97 -2.74 -6.74
N LEU A 97 -4.86 -2.75 -7.48
CA LEU A 97 -4.01 -3.93 -7.61
C LEU A 97 -3.44 -4.35 -6.25
N ALA A 98 -2.92 -3.38 -5.48
CA ALA A 98 -2.33 -3.58 -4.16
C ALA A 98 -3.33 -4.19 -3.16
N LYS A 99 -4.60 -3.78 -3.24
CA LYS A 99 -5.69 -4.33 -2.42
C LYS A 99 -5.90 -5.82 -2.64
N ASN A 100 -5.71 -6.30 -3.87
CA ASN A 100 -5.99 -7.66 -4.27
C ASN A 100 -4.78 -8.59 -4.04
N CYS A 101 -3.59 -8.23 -4.54
CA CYS A 101 -2.42 -9.12 -4.50
C CYS A 101 -1.60 -9.06 -3.20
N LYS A 102 -1.70 -7.97 -2.44
CA LYS A 102 -0.99 -7.72 -1.18
C LYS A 102 0.55 -7.91 -1.24
N ASP A 103 1.15 -7.68 -2.40
CA ASP A 103 2.60 -7.70 -2.58
C ASP A 103 3.23 -6.42 -2.00
N SER A 104 4.26 -6.58 -1.15
CA SER A 104 4.94 -5.46 -0.50
C SER A 104 5.62 -4.50 -1.47
N ARG A 105 6.12 -5.02 -2.60
CA ARG A 105 6.74 -4.22 -3.65
C ARG A 105 5.70 -3.36 -4.36
N ILE A 106 4.50 -3.90 -4.58
CA ILE A 106 3.37 -3.13 -5.15
C ILE A 106 2.92 -2.03 -4.18
N PHE A 107 2.89 -2.26 -2.86
CA PHE A 107 2.66 -1.18 -1.90
C PHE A 107 3.73 -0.07 -2.03
N GLY A 108 4.99 -0.44 -2.24
CA GLY A 108 6.06 0.53 -2.49
C GLY A 108 5.85 1.36 -3.75
N LEU A 109 5.34 0.77 -4.84
CA LEU A 109 4.99 1.53 -6.05
C LEU A 109 3.84 2.51 -5.80
N VAL A 110 2.79 2.08 -5.12
CA VAL A 110 1.66 2.96 -4.75
C VAL A 110 2.15 4.12 -3.89
N ALA A 111 3.00 3.83 -2.91
CA ALA A 111 3.53 4.84 -2.01
C ALA A 111 4.39 5.88 -2.76
N ARG A 112 5.22 5.45 -3.71
CA ARG A 112 6.00 6.34 -4.59
C ARG A 112 5.08 7.24 -5.42
N ALA A 113 4.09 6.66 -6.08
CA ALA A 113 3.10 7.41 -6.85
C ALA A 113 2.41 8.50 -6.03
N LEU A 114 1.95 8.15 -4.83
CA LEU A 114 1.31 9.07 -3.90
C LEU A 114 2.25 10.17 -3.39
N ASP A 115 3.53 9.85 -3.16
CA ASP A 115 4.53 10.82 -2.74
C ASP A 115 4.83 11.82 -3.87
N ASP A 116 4.96 11.34 -5.11
CA ASP A 116 5.14 12.18 -6.30
C ASP A 116 3.93 13.12 -6.53
N GLU A 117 2.71 12.66 -6.18
CA GLU A 117 1.48 13.47 -6.14
C GLU A 117 1.41 14.44 -4.94
N GLY A 118 2.37 14.39 -4.00
CA GLY A 118 2.41 15.20 -2.78
C GLY A 118 1.50 14.70 -1.64
N ASN A 119 0.86 13.54 -1.80
CA ASN A 119 -0.02 12.92 -0.82
C ASN A 119 0.77 12.08 0.20
N LEU A 120 1.61 12.76 0.97
CA LEU A 120 2.52 12.16 1.96
C LEU A 120 1.81 11.32 3.02
N GLY A 121 0.61 11.73 3.43
CA GLY A 121 -0.18 11.02 4.43
C GLY A 121 -0.55 9.61 3.95
N GLN A 122 -1.10 9.49 2.74
CA GLN A 122 -1.41 8.18 2.17
C GLN A 122 -0.14 7.41 1.79
N ALA A 123 0.88 8.10 1.27
CA ALA A 123 2.17 7.48 0.95
C ALA A 123 2.77 6.78 2.18
N LEU A 124 2.76 7.43 3.35
CA LEU A 124 3.23 6.84 4.61
C LEU A 124 2.50 5.54 4.96
N VAL A 125 1.18 5.47 4.79
CA VAL A 125 0.42 4.24 5.08
C VAL A 125 0.85 3.09 4.16
N TYR A 126 1.08 3.37 2.87
CA TYR A 126 1.58 2.37 1.93
C TYR A 126 3.06 2.00 2.17
N TRP A 127 3.92 2.94 2.60
CA TRP A 127 5.29 2.62 3.04
C TRP A 127 5.31 1.71 4.26
N VAL A 128 4.39 1.94 5.21
CA VAL A 128 4.16 1.08 6.37
C VAL A 128 3.68 -0.32 5.93
N ALA A 129 2.70 -0.40 5.02
CA ALA A 129 2.23 -1.68 4.49
C ALA A 129 3.34 -2.45 3.74
N GLY A 130 4.18 -1.75 2.99
CA GLY A 130 5.37 -2.30 2.32
C GLY A 130 6.55 -2.59 3.25
N SER A 131 6.46 -2.24 4.53
CA SER A 131 7.50 -2.43 5.55
C SER A 131 8.87 -1.82 5.19
N ASN A 132 8.88 -0.66 4.53
CA ASN A 132 10.11 0.01 4.11
C ASN A 132 10.56 1.09 5.12
N LEU A 133 11.44 0.71 6.06
CA LEU A 133 11.91 1.63 7.12
C LEU A 133 12.46 2.95 6.57
N ARG A 134 13.27 2.89 5.50
CA ARG A 134 13.95 4.07 4.95
C ARG A 134 12.92 5.11 4.50
N GLU A 135 11.94 4.67 3.73
CA GLU A 135 10.90 5.55 3.19
C GLU A 135 9.89 6.00 4.25
N ILE A 136 9.62 5.16 5.27
CA ILE A 136 8.82 5.55 6.44
C ILE A 136 9.50 6.72 7.16
N VAL A 137 10.79 6.59 7.48
CA VAL A 137 11.54 7.61 8.24
C VAL A 137 11.69 8.89 7.42
N ARG A 138 11.99 8.78 6.11
CA ARG A 138 12.06 9.95 5.22
C ARG A 138 10.73 10.68 5.17
N THR A 139 9.62 9.97 4.93
CA THR A 139 8.28 10.56 4.86
C THR A 139 7.90 11.20 6.19
N LEU A 140 8.20 10.56 7.32
CA LEU A 140 8.00 11.14 8.66
C LEU A 140 8.78 12.44 8.85
N GLN A 141 10.05 12.49 8.45
CA GLN A 141 10.85 13.71 8.57
C GLN A 141 10.22 14.86 7.77
N ILE A 142 9.80 14.59 6.53
CA ILE A 142 9.12 15.60 5.69
C ILE A 142 7.82 16.08 6.35
N LEU A 143 7.03 15.18 6.93
CA LEU A 143 5.80 15.54 7.64
C LEU A 143 6.08 16.37 8.90
N ILE A 144 7.11 16.02 9.66
CA ILE A 144 7.55 16.78 10.84
C ILE A 144 8.01 18.18 10.44
N ASP A 145 8.83 18.30 9.40
CA ASP A 145 9.36 19.59 8.92
C ASP A 145 8.26 20.51 8.38
N ARG A 146 7.19 19.93 7.82
CA ARG A 146 6.01 20.67 7.32
C ARG A 146 4.95 20.92 8.40
N GLY A 147 5.00 20.19 9.51
CA GLY A 147 4.01 20.24 10.59
C GLY A 147 4.37 21.25 11.68
N TYR A 148 3.53 21.32 12.72
CA TYR A 148 3.86 22.12 13.89
C TYR A 148 4.86 21.36 14.79
N PRO A 149 5.84 22.04 15.41
CA PRO A 149 6.80 21.39 16.32
C PRO A 149 6.13 20.59 17.45
N SER A 150 4.99 21.08 17.95
CA SER A 150 4.17 20.42 18.97
C SER A 150 3.44 19.16 18.50
N GLU A 151 3.52 18.80 17.21
CA GLU A 151 2.90 17.60 16.64
C GLU A 151 3.92 16.51 16.28
N THR A 152 5.21 16.77 16.51
CA THR A 152 6.29 15.83 16.14
C THR A 152 6.07 14.43 16.69
N ASP A 153 5.73 14.32 17.97
CA ASP A 153 5.42 13.03 18.61
C ASP A 153 4.12 12.40 18.09
N LEU A 154 3.13 13.20 17.66
CA LEU A 154 1.90 12.69 17.04
C LEU A 154 2.20 11.98 15.71
N PHE A 155 3.06 12.55 14.84
CA PHE A 155 3.42 11.91 13.57
C PHE A 155 4.09 10.55 13.81
N VAL A 156 5.06 10.50 14.73
CA VAL A 156 5.80 9.27 15.05
C VAL A 156 4.88 8.24 15.69
N SER A 157 4.08 8.61 16.70
CA SER A 157 3.17 7.69 17.38
C SER A 157 2.09 7.14 16.47
N ARG A 158 1.51 7.95 15.57
CA ARG A 158 0.57 7.46 14.54
C ARG A 158 1.22 6.38 13.67
N CYS A 159 2.44 6.61 13.21
CA CYS A 159 3.17 5.61 12.41
C CYS A 159 3.45 4.33 13.19
N VAL A 160 3.86 4.44 14.45
CA VAL A 160 4.07 3.29 15.34
C VAL A 160 2.78 2.48 15.51
N PHE A 161 1.64 3.14 15.73
CA PHE A 161 0.36 2.45 15.88
C PHE A 161 -0.13 1.82 14.57
N LEU A 162 0.14 2.45 13.42
CA LEU A 162 -0.11 1.83 12.11
C LEU A 162 0.72 0.55 11.94
N LEU A 163 2.03 0.59 12.23
CA LEU A 163 2.93 -0.56 12.17
C LEU A 163 2.49 -1.70 13.09
N LEU A 164 2.12 -1.38 14.32
CA LEU A 164 1.54 -2.33 15.26
C LEU A 164 0.26 -2.94 14.70
N GLY A 165 -0.61 -2.13 14.09
CA GLY A 165 -1.76 -2.63 13.37
C GLY A 165 -1.35 -3.72 12.36
N PHE A 166 -0.36 -3.46 11.52
CA PHE A 166 0.14 -4.44 10.55
C PHE A 166 0.89 -5.64 11.18
N LYS A 167 0.86 -5.80 12.51
CA LYS A 167 1.63 -6.78 13.30
C LYS A 167 3.14 -6.67 13.10
N ASN A 168 3.65 -5.50 12.75
CA ASN A 168 5.08 -5.29 12.54
C ASN A 168 5.74 -4.65 13.77
N LEU A 169 5.89 -5.45 14.83
CA LEU A 169 6.54 -5.04 16.09
C LEU A 169 8.00 -4.63 15.88
N ASP A 170 8.75 -5.38 15.08
CA ASP A 170 10.17 -5.09 14.81
C ASP A 170 10.33 -3.71 14.18
N LEU A 171 9.56 -3.43 13.13
CA LEU A 171 9.65 -2.15 12.45
C LEU A 171 9.14 -0.99 13.31
N ALA A 172 8.12 -1.23 14.15
CA ALA A 172 7.66 -0.26 15.14
C ALA A 172 8.77 0.13 16.14
N LYS A 173 9.52 -0.84 16.67
CA LYS A 173 10.69 -0.60 17.53
C LYS A 173 11.77 0.21 16.80
N ARG A 174 12.11 -0.21 15.58
CA ARG A 174 13.13 0.47 14.77
C ARG A 174 12.77 1.90 14.43
N VAL A 175 11.49 2.21 14.20
CA VAL A 175 11.00 3.58 14.03
C VAL A 175 11.16 4.37 15.33
N LEU A 176 10.74 3.83 16.48
CA LEU A 176 10.95 4.49 17.78
C LEU A 176 12.43 4.81 18.05
N ASP A 177 13.34 3.91 17.67
CA ASP A 177 14.79 4.11 17.84
C ASP A 177 15.32 5.30 17.03
N GLN A 178 14.77 5.57 15.84
CA GLN A 178 15.16 6.74 15.04
C GLN A 178 14.78 8.06 15.73
N PHE A 179 13.72 8.06 16.53
CA PHE A 179 13.16 9.24 17.18
C PHE A 179 13.35 9.23 18.70
N ARG A 180 14.39 8.53 19.19
CA ARG A 180 14.69 8.39 20.63
C ARG A 180 14.90 9.71 21.38
N TYR A 181 15.21 10.79 20.65
CA TYR A 181 15.39 12.13 21.20
C TYR A 181 14.08 12.79 21.62
N LEU A 182 12.93 12.26 21.18
CA LEU A 182 11.62 12.71 21.62
C LEU A 182 11.30 12.09 22.98
N ASP A 183 11.45 12.88 24.03
CA ASP A 183 11.03 12.53 25.39
C ASP A 183 9.71 13.24 25.74
N THR A 184 8.62 12.66 25.23
CA THR A 184 7.27 13.14 25.53
C THR A 184 6.45 12.02 26.16
N PRO A 185 5.40 12.33 26.94
CA PRO A 185 4.52 11.30 27.48
C PRO A 185 3.91 10.41 26.39
N LEU A 186 3.57 10.96 25.22
CA LEU A 186 3.03 10.16 24.11
C LEU A 186 4.06 9.17 23.53
N MET A 187 5.32 9.60 23.42
CA MET A 187 6.41 8.70 23.00
C MET A 187 6.66 7.59 24.02
N ASN A 188 6.59 7.91 25.32
CA ASN A 188 6.72 6.93 26.39
C ASN A 188 5.56 5.92 26.38
N PHE A 189 4.32 6.38 26.18
CA PHE A 189 3.19 5.49 25.91
C PHE A 189 3.46 4.57 24.72
N SER A 190 3.97 5.10 23.60
CA SER A 190 4.22 4.33 22.39
C SER A 190 5.28 3.23 22.61
N LYS A 191 6.35 3.53 23.35
CA LYS A 191 7.38 2.56 23.75
C LYS A 191 6.80 1.45 24.64
N PHE A 192 6.09 1.83 25.71
CA PHE A 192 5.50 0.86 26.62
C PHE A 192 4.40 0.01 25.97
N LEU A 193 3.64 0.57 25.02
CA LEU A 193 2.67 -0.21 24.25
C LEU A 193 3.37 -1.28 23.42
N VAL A 194 4.46 -0.94 22.72
CA VAL A 194 5.26 -1.91 21.96
C VAL A 194 5.84 -3.00 22.86
N GLU A 195 6.33 -2.65 24.06
CA GLU A 195 6.85 -3.60 25.05
C GLU A 195 5.76 -4.53 25.63
N ALA A 196 4.60 -3.97 25.98
CA ALA A 196 3.45 -4.70 26.48
C ALA A 196 2.97 -5.75 25.47
N LEU A 197 2.88 -5.36 24.19
CA LEU A 197 2.49 -6.25 23.10
C LEU A 197 3.54 -7.33 22.82
N ALA A 198 4.83 -6.98 22.88
CA ALA A 198 5.91 -7.95 22.72
C ALA A 198 5.97 -8.99 23.86
N SER A 199 5.49 -8.63 25.04
CA SER A 199 5.44 -9.49 26.23
C SER A 199 4.09 -10.18 26.44
N GLU A 200 3.14 -9.99 25.51
CA GLU A 200 1.75 -10.49 25.58
C GLU A 200 0.96 -10.05 26.84
N GLN A 201 1.39 -8.96 27.48
CA GLN A 201 0.79 -8.45 28.71
C GLN A 201 -0.40 -7.52 28.40
N CYS A 202 -1.48 -8.09 27.90
CA CYS A 202 -2.66 -7.32 27.45
C CYS A 202 -3.28 -6.46 28.56
N ASN A 203 -3.20 -6.88 29.81
CA ASN A 203 -3.69 -6.13 30.98
C ASN A 203 -2.96 -4.78 31.16
N LEU A 204 -1.72 -4.68 30.68
CA LEU A 204 -0.93 -3.45 30.77
C LEU A 204 -1.44 -2.38 29.79
N ILE A 205 -2.12 -2.77 28.70
CA ILE A 205 -2.60 -1.83 27.68
C ILE A 205 -3.67 -0.89 28.25
N GLU A 206 -4.65 -1.43 28.99
CA GLU A 206 -5.68 -0.59 29.63
C GLU A 206 -5.08 0.36 30.66
N TYR A 207 -4.16 -0.15 31.49
CA TYR A 207 -3.43 0.68 32.44
C TYR A 207 -2.66 1.81 31.75
N LEU A 208 -1.96 1.52 30.64
CA LEU A 208 -1.27 2.54 29.85
C LEU A 208 -2.26 3.57 29.28
N LYS A 209 -3.40 3.12 28.73
CA LYS A 209 -4.41 4.03 28.17
C LYS A 209 -4.97 4.98 29.22
N GLU A 210 -5.25 4.50 30.42
CA GLU A 210 -5.74 5.32 31.55
C GLU A 210 -4.70 6.37 31.96
N ASN A 211 -3.45 5.96 32.19
CA ASN A 211 -2.40 6.86 32.69
C ASN A 211 -1.93 7.89 31.66
N TYR A 212 -2.05 7.59 30.36
CA TYR A 212 -1.63 8.49 29.28
C TYR A 212 -2.79 9.20 28.58
N GLN A 213 -4.02 9.14 29.15
CA GLN A 213 -5.22 9.80 28.61
C GLN A 213 -5.00 11.24 28.11
N PRO A 214 -4.33 12.15 28.87
CA PRO A 214 -4.10 13.52 28.39
C PRO A 214 -3.30 13.58 27.09
N SER A 215 -2.38 12.65 26.88
CA SER A 215 -1.57 12.56 25.66
C SER A 215 -2.36 11.99 24.49
N LEU A 216 -3.18 10.97 24.75
CA LEU A 216 -4.01 10.32 23.74
C LEU A 216 -5.12 11.24 23.23
N LYS A 217 -5.68 12.09 24.10
CA LYS A 217 -6.72 13.08 23.75
C LYS A 217 -6.25 14.22 22.84
N ARG A 218 -4.94 14.37 22.61
CA ARG A 218 -4.39 15.37 21.67
C ARG A 218 -4.81 15.10 20.23
N ASP A 219 -5.10 13.85 19.88
CA ASP A 219 -5.63 13.48 18.57
C ASP A 219 -6.64 12.32 18.70
N PRO A 220 -7.93 12.56 18.37
CA PRO A 220 -8.97 11.54 18.39
C PRO A 220 -8.69 10.30 17.53
N HIS A 221 -7.80 10.37 16.55
CA HIS A 221 -7.44 9.22 15.72
C HIS A 221 -6.51 8.23 16.44
N LEU A 222 -5.75 8.65 17.44
CA LEU A 222 -4.85 7.76 18.20
C LEU A 222 -5.62 6.62 18.85
N GLU A 223 -6.75 6.92 19.48
CA GLU A 223 -7.61 5.91 20.10
C GLU A 223 -8.17 4.91 19.06
N LYS A 224 -8.48 5.38 17.84
CA LYS A 224 -8.91 4.49 16.74
C LYS A 224 -7.79 3.54 16.32
N TYR A 225 -6.55 4.03 16.23
CA TYR A 225 -5.40 3.18 15.92
C TYR A 225 -5.12 2.18 17.05
N ILE A 226 -5.16 2.61 18.32
CA ILE A 226 -4.95 1.73 19.47
C ILE A 226 -6.02 0.65 19.55
N ALA A 227 -7.29 1.00 19.39
CA ALA A 227 -8.38 0.01 19.34
C ALA A 227 -8.17 -1.01 18.21
N LYS A 228 -7.58 -0.58 17.08
CA LYS A 228 -7.22 -1.47 15.99
C LYS A 228 -6.09 -2.43 16.38
N VAL A 229 -5.05 -1.91 17.01
CA VAL A 229 -3.94 -2.70 17.55
C VAL A 229 -4.48 -3.75 18.53
N GLU A 230 -5.30 -3.36 19.50
CA GLU A 230 -5.91 -4.29 20.46
C GLU A 230 -6.67 -5.41 19.76
N LYS A 231 -7.52 -5.10 18.78
CA LYS A 231 -8.26 -6.13 18.04
C LYS A 231 -7.35 -7.12 17.30
N VAL A 232 -6.25 -6.62 16.74
CA VAL A 232 -5.27 -7.42 15.99
C VAL A 232 -4.48 -8.36 16.90
N TYR A 233 -4.09 -7.91 18.10
CA TYR A 233 -3.31 -8.70 19.06
C TYR A 233 -4.17 -9.60 19.95
N LEU A 234 -5.40 -9.20 20.27
CA LEU A 234 -6.37 -9.99 21.04
C LEU A 234 -7.14 -11.01 20.17
N GLY A 235 -6.77 -11.17 18.90
CA GLY A 235 -7.35 -12.15 17.98
C GLY A 235 -8.77 -11.83 17.49
N LYS A 236 -9.27 -10.60 17.69
CA LYS A 236 -10.63 -10.19 17.29
C LYS A 236 -10.73 -9.72 15.83
N GLU A 237 -9.62 -9.36 15.19
CA GLU A 237 -9.55 -9.04 13.75
C GLU A 237 -8.22 -9.50 13.13
N THR A 238 -8.23 -9.89 11.86
CA THR A 238 -7.00 -10.11 11.09
C THR A 238 -6.38 -8.77 10.68
N SER A 239 -5.04 -8.71 10.53
CA SER A 239 -4.31 -7.52 10.02
C SER A 239 -4.86 -7.04 8.66
N GLN A 240 -5.59 -7.90 7.96
CA GLN A 240 -6.29 -7.64 6.69
C GLN A 240 -7.35 -6.53 6.79
N SER A 241 -7.88 -6.27 7.97
CA SER A 241 -8.90 -5.24 8.19
C SER A 241 -8.31 -3.81 8.28
N ILE A 242 -6.98 -3.68 8.28
CA ILE A 242 -6.24 -2.41 8.30
C ILE A 242 -6.12 -1.80 6.92
N PHE A 243 -6.20 -2.62 5.87
CA PHE A 243 -6.24 -2.12 4.51
C PHE A 243 -7.46 -1.21 4.25
N ARG A 244 -8.48 -1.21 5.14
CA ARG A 244 -9.56 -0.21 5.14
C ARG A 244 -9.09 1.22 5.50
N LEU A 245 -7.91 1.37 6.11
CA LEU A 245 -7.25 2.65 6.35
C LEU A 245 -6.47 3.16 5.13
N LEU A 246 -6.29 2.32 4.10
CA LEU A 246 -5.62 2.71 2.85
C LEU A 246 -6.57 3.38 1.85
N GLY A 247 -7.88 3.42 2.13
CA GLY A 247 -8.93 3.87 1.20
C GLY A 247 -9.46 2.72 0.36
#